data_AF-A0A0C3BWQ8-F1
#
_entry.id   AF-A0A0C3BWQ8-F1
#
_cell.length_a   1.000
_cell.length_b   1.000
_cell.length_c   1.000
_cell.angle_alpha   90.00
_cell.angle_beta   90.00
_cell.angle_gamma   90.00
#
_symmetry.space_group_name_H-M   'P 1'
#
loop_
_entity.id
_entity.type
_entity.pdbx_description
1 polymer ?
#
loop_
_entity_poly.entity_id
_entity_poly.type
_entity_poly.pdbx_seq_one_letter_code
_entity_poly.pdbx_strand_id
1 'polypeptide(L)'
;PFTSYLNSNYIPLDEEMVQIKAYLTHCRKRLEEMKAEMDDQAELSVKLKYDRLYDHIESCASLITLPRRVPDDVLQEIFYQTLPTDRNALLDDNSTPLILTRICRQWRQVALATPRLW
;
A
#
# COMPACT_ATOMS: atom_id res chain seq x y z
N PRO A 1 -16.34 1.19 -6.82
CA PRO A 1 -16.62 0.77 -5.42
C PRO A 1 -15.36 1.05 -4.57
N PHE A 2 -15.51 1.23 -3.25
CA PHE A 2 -14.41 1.50 -2.30
C PHE A 2 -13.63 2.82 -2.48
N THR A 3 -14.04 3.69 -3.42
CA THR A 3 -13.41 4.99 -3.70
C THR A 3 -13.47 5.95 -2.50
N SER A 4 -14.49 5.84 -1.65
CA SER A 4 -14.65 6.63 -0.43
C SER A 4 -13.58 6.34 0.65
N TYR A 5 -12.95 5.16 0.60
CA TYR A 5 -11.93 4.76 1.56
C TYR A 5 -10.50 5.04 1.06
N LEU A 6 -10.35 5.38 -0.23
CA LEU A 6 -9.06 5.73 -0.81
C LEU A 6 -8.52 7.00 -0.13
N ASN A 7 -7.22 7.01 0.19
CA ASN A 7 -6.54 8.07 0.96
C ASN A 7 -6.98 8.26 2.42
N SER A 8 -7.73 7.30 2.98
CA SER A 8 -8.05 7.27 4.41
C SER A 8 -7.18 6.26 5.17
N ASN A 9 -7.13 6.41 6.50
CA ASN A 9 -6.58 5.41 7.42
C ASN A 9 -7.62 4.31 7.74
N TYR A 10 -8.62 4.11 6.89
CA TYR A 10 -9.63 3.08 7.08
C TYR A 10 -8.99 1.70 7.03
N ILE A 11 -9.35 0.87 8.02
CA ILE A 11 -8.95 -0.52 8.13
C ILE A 11 -10.19 -1.36 7.81
N PRO A 12 -10.23 -2.07 6.68
CA PRO A 12 -11.40 -2.88 6.32
C PRO A 12 -11.63 -4.02 7.32
N LEU A 13 -12.89 -4.30 7.63
CA LEU A 13 -13.31 -5.47 8.37
C LEU A 13 -13.03 -6.75 7.57
N ASP A 14 -12.96 -7.91 8.22
CA ASP A 14 -12.65 -9.18 7.54
C ASP A 14 -13.66 -9.51 6.42
N GLU A 15 -14.94 -9.18 6.59
CA GLU A 15 -15.97 -9.35 5.55
C GLU A 15 -15.73 -8.42 4.35
N GLU A 16 -15.39 -7.16 4.61
CA GLU A 16 -15.05 -6.19 3.57
C GLU A 16 -13.75 -6.59 2.85
N MET A 17 -12.80 -7.19 3.56
CA MET A 17 -11.58 -7.74 2.96
C MET A 17 -11.89 -8.84 1.95
N VAL A 18 -12.83 -9.74 2.27
CA VAL A 18 -13.27 -10.78 1.34
C VAL A 18 -13.92 -10.14 0.10
N GLN A 19 -14.77 -9.12 0.30
CA GLN A 19 -15.39 -8.38 -0.80
C GLN A 19 -14.38 -7.64 -1.68
N ILE A 20 -13.42 -6.94 -1.07
CA ILE A 20 -12.36 -6.21 -1.79
C ILE A 20 -11.48 -7.20 -2.55
N LYS A 21 -11.09 -8.33 -1.95
CA LYS A 21 -10.32 -9.37 -2.62
C LYS A 21 -11.07 -9.96 -3.82
N ALA A 22 -12.35 -10.30 -3.66
CA ALA A 22 -13.17 -10.83 -4.74
C ALA A 22 -13.30 -9.81 -5.88
N TYR A 23 -13.54 -8.53 -5.55
CA TYR A 23 -13.57 -7.44 -6.52
C TYR A 23 -12.24 -7.27 -7.26
N LEU A 24 -11.11 -7.28 -6.54
CA LEU A 24 -9.78 -7.17 -7.13
C LEU A 24 -9.47 -8.33 -8.08
N THR A 25 -9.85 -9.57 -7.72
CA THR A 25 -9.69 -10.73 -8.61
C THR A 25 -10.46 -10.54 -9.92
N HIS A 26 -11.71 -10.09 -9.84
CA HIS A 26 -12.51 -9.81 -11.03
C HIS A 26 -11.92 -8.67 -11.89
N CYS A 27 -11.48 -7.57 -11.26
CA CYS A 27 -10.86 -6.46 -11.97
C CYS A 27 -9.53 -6.84 -12.63
N ARG A 28 -8.69 -7.64 -11.97
CA ARG A 28 -7.43 -8.13 -12.53
C ARG A 28 -7.67 -9.02 -13.74
N LYS A 29 -8.65 -9.93 -13.67
CA LYS A 29 -9.03 -10.77 -14.82
C LYS A 29 -9.44 -9.92 -16.02
N ARG A 30 -10.30 -8.91 -15.81
CA ARG A 30 -10.70 -7.96 -16.88
C ARG A 30 -9.52 -7.17 -17.44
N LEU A 31 -8.55 -6.83 -16.60
CA LEU A 31 -7.35 -6.11 -17.02
C LEU A 31 -6.43 -7.00 -17.87
N GLU A 32 -6.30 -8.28 -17.53
CA GLU A 32 -5.59 -9.27 -18.34
C GLU A 32 -6.28 -9.51 -19.69
N GLU A 33 -7.61 -9.61 -19.71
CA GLU A 33 -8.41 -9.71 -20.93
C GLU A 33 -8.19 -8.48 -21.84
N MET A 34 -8.30 -7.26 -21.30
CA MET A 34 -7.99 -6.04 -22.05
C MET A 34 -6.55 -6.00 -22.54
N LYS A 35 -5.58 -6.46 -21.74
CA LYS A 35 -4.18 -6.51 -22.14
C LYS A 35 -3.95 -7.48 -23.29
N ALA A 36 -4.66 -8.62 -23.31
CA ALA A 36 -4.56 -9.61 -24.38
C ALA A 36 -5.18 -9.13 -25.70
N GLU A 37 -6.19 -8.26 -25.62
CA GLU A 37 -6.82 -7.61 -26.78
C GLU A 37 -6.03 -6.40 -27.31
N MET A 38 -5.10 -5.86 -26.52
CA MET A 38 -4.25 -4.74 -26.93
C MET A 38 -3.07 -5.22 -27.79
N ASP A 39 -3.03 -4.79 -29.05
CA ASP A 39 -1.85 -4.86 -29.91
C ASP A 39 -1.04 -3.54 -29.84
N ASP A 40 0.10 -3.49 -30.53
CA ASP A 40 0.94 -2.28 -30.58
C ASP A 40 0.23 -1.07 -31.22
N GLN A 41 -0.83 -1.32 -32.01
CA GLN A 41 -1.65 -0.31 -32.67
C GLN A 41 -2.89 0.08 -31.86
N ALA A 42 -3.05 -0.43 -30.64
CA ALA A 42 -4.22 -0.18 -29.81
C ALA A 42 -4.50 1.32 -29.66
N GLU A 43 -5.75 1.69 -29.92
CA GLU A 43 -6.23 3.06 -29.88
C GLU A 43 -5.94 3.71 -28.52
N LEU A 44 -5.59 4.99 -28.52
CA LEU A 44 -5.30 5.74 -27.29
C LEU A 44 -6.46 5.66 -26.26
N SER A 45 -7.70 5.57 -26.75
CA SER A 45 -8.88 5.42 -25.90
C SER A 45 -8.91 4.10 -25.12
N VAL A 46 -8.34 3.02 -25.66
CA VAL A 46 -8.21 1.71 -25.00
C VAL A 46 -7.11 1.76 -23.95
N LYS A 47 -5.94 2.32 -24.30
CA LYS A 47 -4.82 2.53 -23.37
C LYS A 47 -5.24 3.34 -22.13
N LEU A 48 -5.94 4.45 -22.33
CA LEU A 48 -6.45 5.27 -21.22
C LEU A 48 -7.45 4.53 -20.32
N LYS A 49 -8.28 3.65 -20.88
CA LYS A 49 -9.20 2.80 -20.07
C LYS A 49 -8.43 1.77 -19.27
N TYR A 50 -7.40 1.16 -19.87
CA TYR A 50 -6.50 0.23 -19.20
C TYR A 50 -5.80 0.90 -18.02
N ASP A 51 -5.16 2.05 -18.24
CA ASP A 51 -4.42 2.78 -17.20
C ASP A 51 -5.34 3.19 -16.04
N ARG A 52 -6.55 3.69 -16.34
CA ARG A 52 -7.53 4.02 -15.29
C ARG A 52 -7.95 2.81 -14.48
N LEU A 53 -8.13 1.65 -15.11
CA LEU A 53 -8.50 0.42 -14.40
C LEU A 53 -7.32 -0.07 -13.55
N TYR A 54 -6.10 0.01 -14.08
CA TYR A 54 -4.87 -0.33 -13.37
C TYR A 54 -4.70 0.53 -12.11
N ASP A 55 -4.76 1.85 -12.24
CA ASP A 55 -4.65 2.79 -11.13
C ASP A 55 -5.73 2.56 -10.07
N HIS A 56 -6.95 2.22 -10.51
CA HIS A 56 -8.04 1.89 -9.61
C HIS A 56 -7.81 0.58 -8.84
N ILE A 57 -7.26 -0.45 -9.50
CA ILE A 57 -6.88 -1.72 -8.87
C ILE A 57 -5.80 -1.49 -7.83
N GLU A 58 -4.73 -0.75 -8.17
CA GLU A 58 -3.63 -0.47 -7.24
C GLU A 58 -4.12 0.32 -6.02
N SER A 59 -4.98 1.32 -6.26
CA SER A 59 -5.61 2.09 -5.19
C SER A 59 -6.42 1.20 -4.24
N CYS A 60 -7.26 0.30 -4.77
CA CYS A 60 -8.05 -0.62 -3.95
C CYS A 60 -7.20 -1.70 -3.27
N ALA A 61 -6.16 -2.20 -3.94
CA ALA A 61 -5.22 -3.17 -3.37
C ALA A 61 -4.46 -2.57 -2.19
N SER A 62 -4.16 -1.27 -2.22
CA SER A 62 -3.51 -0.58 -1.10
C SER A 62 -4.31 -0.67 0.22
N LEU A 63 -5.64 -0.78 0.15
CA LEU A 63 -6.54 -0.87 1.32
C LEU A 63 -6.39 -2.18 2.10
N ILE A 64 -5.94 -3.24 1.42
CA ILE A 64 -5.86 -4.59 1.99
C ILE A 64 -4.42 -5.01 2.35
N THR A 65 -3.48 -4.07 2.29
CA THR A 65 -2.07 -4.34 2.58
C THR A 65 -1.87 -4.63 4.07
N LEU A 66 -1.02 -5.63 4.36
CA LEU A 66 -0.69 -6.05 5.73
C LEU A 66 -0.25 -4.88 6.64
N PRO A 67 0.59 -3.93 6.18
CA PRO A 67 1.01 -2.76 6.95
C PRO A 67 -0.12 -1.93 7.56
N ARG A 68 -1.32 -1.93 6.95
CA ARG A 68 -2.49 -1.19 7.46
C ARG A 68 -3.22 -1.89 8.61
N ARG A 69 -2.93 -3.16 8.85
CA ARG A 69 -3.65 -4.02 9.82
C ARG A 69 -2.86 -4.33 11.07
N VAL A 70 -1.57 -4.02 11.08
CA VAL A 70 -0.71 -4.26 12.23
C VAL A 70 -1.04 -3.19 13.28
N PRO A 71 -1.35 -3.59 14.53
CA PRO A 71 -1.51 -2.65 15.64
C PRO A 71 -0.28 -1.73 15.79
N ASP A 72 -0.51 -0.50 16.24
CA ASP A 72 0.56 0.49 16.33
C ASP A 72 1.68 0.04 17.28
N ASP A 73 1.37 -0.62 18.39
CA ASP A 73 2.35 -1.18 19.34
C ASP A 73 3.22 -2.29 18.70
N VAL A 74 2.61 -3.16 17.90
CA VAL A 74 3.34 -4.19 17.15
C VAL A 74 4.23 -3.55 16.06
N LEU A 75 3.74 -2.52 15.36
CA LEU A 75 4.56 -1.77 14.41
C LEU A 75 5.75 -1.09 15.10
N GLN A 76 5.54 -0.50 16.27
CA GLN A 76 6.60 0.12 17.07
C GLN A 76 7.70 -0.87 17.43
N GLU A 77 7.33 -2.07 17.88
CA GLU A 77 8.29 -3.11 18.22
C GLU A 77 9.04 -3.58 16.96
N ILE A 78 8.34 -3.82 15.85
CA ILE A 78 8.99 -4.16 14.57
C ILE A 78 9.99 -3.07 14.18
N PHE A 79 9.60 -1.80 14.25
CA PHE A 79 10.48 -0.67 13.91
C PHE A 79 11.71 -0.63 14.81
N TYR A 80 11.55 -0.86 16.11
CA TYR A 80 12.66 -0.88 17.05
C TYR A 80 13.67 -1.99 16.72
N GLN A 81 13.18 -3.18 16.36
CA GLN A 81 14.04 -4.32 15.97
C GLN A 81 14.78 -4.10 14.65
N THR A 82 14.42 -3.08 13.87
CA THR A 82 15.12 -2.72 12.63
C THR A 82 16.25 -1.72 12.83
N LEU A 83 16.45 -1.22 14.05
CA LEU A 83 17.55 -0.30 14.36
C LEU A 83 18.90 -1.03 14.37
N PRO A 84 19.99 -0.36 13.96
CA PRO A 84 21.33 -0.93 14.08
C PRO A 84 21.68 -1.20 15.56
N THR A 85 22.25 -2.36 15.84
CA THR A 85 22.69 -2.77 17.18
C THR A 85 24.13 -2.41 17.49
N ASP A 86 24.94 -2.21 16.44
CA ASP A 86 26.38 -2.00 16.49
C ASP A 86 26.80 -0.53 16.41
N ARG A 87 25.87 0.35 16.03
CA ARG A 87 26.10 1.78 15.84
C ARG A 87 24.82 2.57 16.08
N ASN A 88 24.96 3.87 16.28
CA ASN A 88 23.82 4.77 16.24
C ASN A 88 23.21 4.80 14.84
N ALA A 89 21.89 4.97 14.76
CA ALA A 89 21.20 5.19 13.50
C ALA A 89 21.80 6.41 12.78
N LEU A 90 22.11 6.24 11.49
CA LEU A 90 22.56 7.35 10.66
C LEU A 90 21.33 8.16 10.24
N LEU A 91 21.49 9.48 10.11
CA LEU A 91 20.54 10.33 9.40
C LEU A 91 20.69 10.10 7.88
N ASP A 92 20.42 8.88 7.45
CA ASP A 92 20.39 8.50 6.04
C ASP A 92 18.97 8.08 5.63
N ASP A 93 18.52 8.62 4.49
CA ASP A 93 17.18 8.44 3.93
C ASP A 93 16.84 6.97 3.64
N ASN A 94 17.86 6.14 3.45
CA ASN A 94 17.74 4.71 3.16
C ASN A 94 17.99 3.82 4.39
N SER A 95 18.11 4.42 5.57
CA SER A 95 18.35 3.71 6.82
C SER A 95 17.22 3.92 7.83
N THR A 96 17.12 3.01 8.78
CA THR A 96 16.19 3.14 9.91
C THR A 96 16.72 4.19 10.89
N PRO A 97 15.83 5.00 11.50
CA PRO A 97 14.37 4.95 11.41
C PRO A 97 13.76 5.70 10.21
N LEU A 98 14.54 6.50 9.46
CA LEU A 98 14.02 7.44 8.45
C LEU A 98 13.26 6.75 7.31
N ILE A 99 13.74 5.62 6.80
CA ILE A 99 13.09 4.87 5.72
C ILE A 99 11.65 4.46 6.07
N LEU A 100 11.38 4.19 7.35
CA LEU A 100 10.05 3.79 7.84
C LEU A 100 9.01 4.91 7.66
N THR A 101 9.46 6.17 7.69
CA THR A 101 8.60 7.35 7.52
C THR A 101 8.12 7.56 6.07
N ARG A 102 8.65 6.78 5.12
CA ARG A 102 8.40 6.94 3.67
C ARG A 102 7.53 5.85 3.06
N ILE A 103 7.16 4.83 3.84
CA ILE A 103 6.41 3.66 3.34
C ILE A 103 4.93 3.99 3.14
N CYS A 104 4.26 4.47 4.19
CA CYS A 104 2.87 4.92 4.10
C CYS A 104 2.55 5.94 5.21
N ARG A 105 1.37 6.58 5.13
CA ARG A 105 0.94 7.59 6.10
C ARG A 105 0.87 7.06 7.54
N GLN A 106 0.36 5.83 7.73
CA GLN A 106 0.28 5.22 9.06
C GLN A 106 1.68 4.96 9.63
N TRP A 107 2.57 4.36 8.85
CA TRP A 107 3.94 4.07 9.30
C TRP A 107 4.71 5.34 9.64
N ARG A 108 4.53 6.40 8.86
CA ARG A 108 5.06 7.72 9.19
C ARG A 108 4.54 8.24 10.51
N GLN A 109 3.24 8.14 10.77
CA GLN A 109 2.64 8.57 12.02
C GLN A 109 3.19 7.77 13.20
N VAL A 110 3.25 6.43 13.09
CA VAL A 110 3.78 5.56 14.15
C VAL A 110 5.26 5.85 14.41
N ALA A 111 6.10 5.92 13.37
CA ALA A 111 7.53 6.16 13.52
C ALA A 111 7.84 7.52 14.18
N LEU A 112 7.11 8.58 13.81
CA LEU A 112 7.27 9.90 14.42
C LEU A 112 6.71 9.97 15.85
N ALA A 113 5.69 9.17 16.16
CA ALA A 113 5.09 9.08 17.49
C ALA A 113 5.85 8.16 18.46
N THR A 114 6.96 7.57 18.04
CA THR A 114 7.72 6.59 18.83
C THR A 114 9.10 7.14 19.19
N PRO A 115 9.24 7.83 20.34
CA PRO A 115 10.49 8.48 20.73
C PRO A 115 11.70 7.54 20.78
N ARG A 116 11.49 6.26 21.11
CA ARG A 116 12.56 5.24 21.23
C ARG A 116 13.26 4.93 19.89
N LEU A 117 12.72 5.37 18.75
CA LEU A 117 13.34 5.17 17.44
C LEU A 117 14.43 6.19 17.10
N TRP A 118 14.50 7.29 17.84
CA TRP A 118 15.35 8.46 17.58
C TRP A 118 16.41 8.61 18.69
#